data_AF-A0A1C6BJQ7-F1
#
_entry.id   AF-A0A1C6BJQ7-F1
#
_cell.length_a   1.000
_cell.length_b   1.000
_cell.length_c   1.000
_cell.angle_alpha   90.00
_cell.angle_beta   90.00
_cell.angle_gamma   90.00
#
_symmetry.space_group_name_H-M   'P 1'
#
loop_
_entity.id
_entity.type
_entity.pdbx_description
1 polymer ?
#
loop_
_entity_poly.entity_id
_entity_poly.type
_entity_poly.pdbx_seq_one_letter_code
_entity_poly.pdbx_strand_id
1 'polypeptide(L)'
;MYPYVIFDLDGTLLNTIDDLANAGNHVCRLHGWPTHSVDEFKRMVGNGIPKLVERFAPEGTGAPVLEQALGEFMAWYGVHKADQTAPYPGMLQAVRRLKEAGVSIAVLSNKADEMAGPVVEGYYPQIFPLVQGALTGIPTKPDPTLLHRLMERMGASQENTLFVGDSNVDIQTAKNGGLTSCGVLWGFRSRQELEQEGADYLASTPEDLLTLILGEKGGRETRHLGPEDVEEAAAILRSGGLVGIPTETVYGLGANGLDPEAVAHIFEAKGRPQDNPLILHIPSADHLERYCADIPQSAFDLARACWPGPLTMILKRRPIVPDVVTAGMDTVGMRCPSHPVCRAILQAAEVPVAAPSGNTSGRPSPTTAAHMAEDMEGRIDAIVDGGPCSVGVESTIVDLTETPPRLLRPGGITLEQLESVLGRVEVDQAVTRLMSAGEKPRAPGMKYRHYAPKAPVTVVAGPPERTAEHIARSLTPGDGVICFDEFAGEFPGCQIQRMGPAGDKSAQARHIFDALRAFDHTEVPRIWAQCPDPSGLGLAINNRLNKAAGFHIVEVK
;
A
#
# COMPACT_ATOMS: atom_id res chain seq x y z
N MET A 1 7.47 -22.96 10.69
CA MET A 1 8.35 -23.14 9.54
C MET A 1 8.05 -24.49 8.92
N TYR A 2 7.78 -24.54 7.62
CA TYR A 2 7.46 -25.76 6.87
C TYR A 2 8.60 -26.08 5.91
N PRO A 3 9.44 -27.10 6.16
CA PRO A 3 10.54 -27.47 5.26
C PRO A 3 10.06 -28.10 3.94
N TYR A 4 8.80 -28.54 3.86
CA TYR A 4 8.18 -29.10 2.65
C TYR A 4 6.90 -28.36 2.31
N VAL A 5 6.71 -28.02 1.04
CA VAL A 5 5.50 -27.34 0.56
C VAL A 5 5.03 -27.96 -0.74
N ILE A 6 3.74 -28.30 -0.81
CA ILE A 6 3.09 -28.82 -2.00
C ILE A 6 2.07 -27.80 -2.47
N PHE A 7 2.21 -27.34 -3.70
CA PHE A 7 1.32 -26.37 -4.32
C PHE A 7 0.33 -27.07 -5.26
N ASP A 8 -0.92 -26.62 -5.26
CA ASP A 8 -1.75 -26.77 -6.45
C ASP A 8 -1.23 -25.88 -7.60
N LEU A 9 -1.63 -26.22 -8.82
CA LEU A 9 -1.26 -25.49 -10.02
C LEU A 9 -2.29 -24.41 -10.42
N ASP A 10 -3.52 -24.81 -10.70
CA ASP A 10 -4.52 -24.02 -11.41
C ASP A 10 -5.35 -23.21 -10.40
N GLY A 11 -5.17 -21.89 -10.37
CA GLY A 11 -5.80 -21.02 -9.35
C GLY A 11 -4.88 -20.70 -8.16
N THR A 12 -3.72 -21.37 -8.09
CA THR A 12 -2.74 -21.18 -7.02
C THR A 12 -1.42 -20.62 -7.54
N LEU A 13 -0.74 -21.34 -8.44
CA LEU A 13 0.49 -20.87 -9.09
C LEU A 13 0.18 -20.11 -10.38
N LEU A 14 -0.69 -20.67 -11.22
CA LEU A 14 -1.07 -20.10 -12.51
C LEU A 14 -2.53 -19.66 -12.50
N ASN A 15 -2.78 -18.45 -12.99
CA ASN A 15 -4.12 -18.01 -13.33
C ASN A 15 -4.50 -18.56 -14.71
N THR A 16 -5.25 -19.66 -14.72
CA THR A 16 -5.65 -20.36 -15.95
C THR A 16 -7.10 -20.14 -16.34
N ILE A 17 -7.83 -19.28 -15.62
CA ILE A 17 -9.29 -19.25 -15.69
C ILE A 17 -9.81 -18.81 -17.06
N ASP A 18 -9.16 -17.83 -17.68
CA ASP A 18 -9.61 -17.29 -18.96
C ASP A 18 -9.47 -18.32 -20.08
N ASP A 19 -8.36 -19.06 -20.13
CA ASP A 19 -8.15 -20.11 -21.14
C ASP A 19 -9.13 -21.29 -20.93
N LEU A 20 -9.44 -21.64 -19.68
CA LEU A 20 -10.45 -22.64 -19.36
C LEU A 20 -11.87 -22.18 -19.77
N ALA A 21 -12.22 -20.93 -19.48
CA ALA A 21 -13.50 -20.35 -19.84
C ALA A 21 -13.64 -20.22 -21.36
N ASN A 22 -12.57 -19.85 -22.07
CA ASN A 22 -12.54 -19.75 -23.52
C ASN A 22 -12.74 -21.13 -24.18
N ALA A 23 -12.08 -22.17 -23.67
CA ALA A 23 -12.25 -23.54 -24.14
C ALA A 23 -13.66 -24.07 -23.87
N GLY A 24 -14.20 -23.86 -22.67
CA GLY A 24 -15.56 -24.27 -22.32
C GLY A 24 -16.61 -23.56 -23.19
N ASN A 25 -16.49 -22.24 -23.35
CA ASN A 25 -17.38 -21.48 -24.23
C ASN A 25 -17.22 -21.82 -25.71
N HIS A 26 -16.04 -22.28 -26.15
CA HIS A 26 -15.86 -22.82 -27.49
C HIS A 26 -16.73 -24.08 -27.68
N VAL A 27 -16.67 -25.03 -26.75
CA VAL A 27 -17.51 -26.24 -26.78
C VAL A 27 -18.99 -25.88 -26.69
N CYS A 28 -19.39 -24.95 -25.81
CA CYS A 28 -20.79 -24.51 -25.75
C CYS A 28 -21.29 -24.00 -27.12
N ARG A 29 -20.48 -23.22 -27.84
CA ARG A 29 -20.85 -22.74 -29.18
C ARG A 29 -20.96 -23.87 -30.21
N LEU A 30 -20.09 -24.88 -30.17
CA LEU A 30 -20.16 -26.03 -31.07
C LEU A 30 -21.46 -26.84 -30.91
N HIS A 31 -21.92 -27.01 -29.67
CA HIS A 31 -23.12 -27.77 -29.35
C HIS A 31 -24.40 -26.92 -29.27
N GLY A 32 -24.31 -25.59 -29.48
CA GLY A 32 -25.43 -24.67 -29.35
C GLY A 32 -25.92 -24.48 -27.91
N TRP A 33 -25.07 -24.74 -26.91
CA TRP A 33 -25.36 -24.55 -25.49
C TRP A 33 -25.18 -23.09 -25.05
N PRO A 34 -25.81 -22.68 -23.94
CA PRO A 34 -25.52 -21.39 -23.32
C PRO A 34 -24.03 -21.26 -22.96
N THR A 35 -23.46 -20.09 -23.25
CA THR A 35 -22.12 -19.71 -22.79
C THR A 35 -22.18 -19.14 -21.39
N HIS A 36 -21.08 -19.27 -20.65
CA HIS A 36 -20.94 -18.81 -19.26
C HIS A 36 -19.89 -17.71 -19.16
N SER A 37 -20.05 -16.83 -18.16
CA SER A 37 -19.06 -15.83 -17.79
C SER A 37 -17.83 -16.45 -17.12
N VAL A 38 -16.72 -15.72 -17.07
CA VAL A 38 -15.49 -16.16 -16.37
C VAL A 38 -15.75 -16.43 -14.89
N ASP A 39 -16.59 -15.62 -14.22
CA ASP A 39 -16.91 -15.81 -12.80
C ASP A 39 -17.78 -17.06 -12.56
N GLU A 40 -18.65 -17.43 -13.50
CA GLU A 40 -19.38 -18.70 -13.46
C GLU A 40 -18.40 -19.87 -13.64
N PHE A 41 -17.45 -19.76 -14.57
CA PHE A 41 -16.39 -20.75 -14.74
C PHE A 41 -15.54 -20.93 -13.48
N LYS A 42 -15.21 -19.86 -12.74
CA LYS A 42 -14.47 -19.96 -11.46
C LYS A 42 -15.15 -20.95 -10.53
N ARG A 43 -16.47 -20.89 -10.41
CA ARG A 43 -17.28 -21.77 -9.54
C ARG A 43 -17.38 -23.20 -10.08
N MET A 44 -17.22 -23.40 -11.38
CA MET A 44 -17.28 -24.71 -12.04
C MET A 44 -15.93 -25.43 -12.07
N VAL A 45 -14.81 -24.70 -12.03
CA VAL A 45 -13.46 -25.28 -12.05
C VAL A 45 -13.16 -26.00 -10.74
N GLY A 46 -12.59 -27.21 -10.84
CA GLY A 46 -12.28 -28.11 -9.72
C GLY A 46 -12.59 -29.56 -10.09
N ASN A 47 -11.85 -30.53 -9.53
CA ASN A 47 -11.98 -31.97 -9.85
C ASN A 47 -11.61 -32.35 -11.31
N GLY A 48 -10.85 -31.49 -12.02
CA GLY A 48 -10.35 -31.77 -13.36
C GLY A 48 -11.31 -31.44 -14.51
N ILE A 49 -10.79 -31.47 -15.73
CA ILE A 49 -11.50 -31.09 -16.96
C ILE A 49 -12.78 -31.91 -17.22
N PRO A 50 -12.80 -33.25 -17.05
CA PRO A 50 -14.03 -34.02 -17.27
C PRO A 50 -15.21 -33.50 -16.44
N LYS A 51 -14.95 -33.14 -15.17
CA LYS A 51 -15.99 -32.60 -14.30
C LYS A 51 -16.39 -31.18 -14.67
N LEU A 52 -15.45 -30.38 -15.17
CA LEU A 52 -15.76 -29.06 -15.71
C LEU A 52 -16.73 -29.15 -16.90
N VAL A 53 -16.49 -30.09 -17.83
CA VAL A 53 -17.36 -30.34 -18.98
C VAL A 53 -18.78 -30.74 -18.55
N GLU A 54 -18.89 -31.63 -17.56
CA GLU A 54 -20.19 -31.98 -16.97
C GLU A 54 -20.91 -30.77 -16.36
N ARG A 55 -20.18 -29.81 -15.76
CA ARG A 55 -20.76 -28.67 -15.05
C ARG A 55 -21.24 -27.55 -15.96
N PHE A 56 -20.55 -27.30 -17.08
CA PHE A 56 -20.99 -26.26 -18.03
C PHE A 56 -22.00 -26.78 -19.06
N ALA A 57 -22.07 -28.10 -19.26
CA ALA A 57 -23.07 -28.73 -20.13
C ALA A 57 -24.50 -28.59 -19.56
N PRO A 58 -25.54 -28.52 -20.41
CA PRO A 58 -26.92 -28.50 -19.96
C PRO A 58 -27.28 -29.71 -19.08
N GLU A 59 -28.13 -29.49 -18.09
CA GLU A 59 -28.61 -30.55 -17.21
C GLU A 59 -29.30 -31.67 -18.03
N GLY A 60 -28.97 -32.93 -17.73
CA GLY A 60 -29.50 -34.10 -18.45
C GLY A 60 -28.76 -34.45 -19.75
N THR A 61 -27.64 -33.80 -20.06
CA THR A 61 -26.79 -34.18 -21.20
C THR A 61 -26.30 -35.62 -21.06
N GLY A 62 -26.53 -36.45 -22.07
CA GLY A 62 -26.18 -37.87 -22.06
C GLY A 62 -24.67 -38.13 -22.17
N ALA A 63 -24.21 -39.26 -21.62
CA ALA A 63 -22.79 -39.64 -21.60
C ALA A 63 -22.07 -39.58 -22.97
N PRO A 64 -22.67 -40.03 -24.10
CA PRO A 64 -22.00 -39.95 -25.40
C PRO A 64 -21.71 -38.50 -25.84
N VAL A 65 -22.59 -37.57 -25.51
CA VAL A 65 -22.44 -36.15 -25.85
C VAL A 65 -21.38 -35.50 -24.95
N LEU A 66 -21.34 -35.86 -23.66
CA LEU A 66 -20.30 -35.41 -22.73
C LEU A 66 -18.91 -35.91 -23.13
N GLU A 67 -18.80 -37.16 -23.59
CA GLU A 67 -17.54 -37.73 -24.09
C GLU A 67 -17.04 -36.98 -25.33
N GLN A 68 -17.94 -36.67 -26.27
CA GLN A 68 -17.61 -35.85 -27.44
C GLN A 68 -17.17 -34.43 -27.03
N ALA A 69 -17.94 -33.76 -26.16
CA ALA A 69 -17.63 -32.42 -25.66
C ALA A 69 -16.28 -32.36 -24.92
N LEU A 70 -15.94 -33.41 -24.19
CA LEU A 70 -14.62 -33.54 -23.54
C LEU A 70 -13.49 -33.64 -24.57
N GLY A 71 -13.66 -34.44 -25.62
CA GLY A 71 -12.68 -34.53 -26.71
C GLY A 71 -12.43 -33.18 -27.40
N GLU A 72 -13.51 -32.44 -27.68
CA GLU A 72 -13.44 -31.11 -28.30
C GLU A 72 -12.82 -30.06 -27.37
N PHE A 73 -13.16 -30.09 -26.09
CA PHE A 73 -12.53 -29.25 -25.08
C PHE A 73 -11.01 -29.48 -25.06
N MET A 74 -10.59 -30.74 -24.97
CA MET A 74 -9.18 -31.11 -24.88
C MET A 74 -8.41 -30.72 -26.14
N ALA A 75 -9.01 -30.85 -27.32
CA ALA A 75 -8.40 -30.43 -28.58
C ALA A 75 -8.18 -28.90 -28.63
N TRP A 76 -9.20 -28.11 -28.26
CA TRP A 76 -9.07 -26.65 -28.24
C TRP A 76 -8.11 -26.17 -27.15
N TYR A 77 -8.32 -26.62 -25.91
CA TYR A 77 -7.49 -26.24 -24.78
C TYR A 77 -6.03 -26.66 -24.99
N GLY A 78 -5.78 -27.82 -25.60
CA GLY A 78 -4.42 -28.28 -25.91
C GLY A 78 -3.59 -27.27 -26.72
N VAL A 79 -4.24 -26.52 -27.61
CA VAL A 79 -3.63 -25.46 -28.44
C VAL A 79 -3.59 -24.11 -27.72
N HIS A 80 -4.65 -23.76 -26.99
CA HIS A 80 -4.89 -22.42 -26.45
C HIS A 80 -4.61 -22.26 -24.93
N LYS A 81 -4.11 -23.30 -24.25
CA LYS A 81 -3.86 -23.33 -22.79
C LYS A 81 -2.83 -22.32 -22.26
N ALA A 82 -2.16 -21.57 -23.12
CA ALA A 82 -1.12 -20.62 -22.76
C ALA A 82 -1.36 -19.22 -23.36
N ASP A 83 -2.55 -18.98 -23.93
CA ASP A 83 -2.86 -17.71 -24.59
C ASP A 83 -3.02 -16.57 -23.57
N GLN A 84 -3.65 -16.86 -22.42
CA GLN A 84 -3.86 -15.89 -21.32
C GLN A 84 -3.32 -16.38 -19.98
N THR A 85 -2.93 -17.65 -19.89
CA THR A 85 -2.36 -18.22 -18.66
C THR A 85 -1.07 -17.51 -18.26
N ALA A 86 -1.02 -17.06 -17.00
CA ALA A 86 0.15 -16.40 -16.42
C ALA A 86 0.32 -16.76 -14.93
N PRO A 87 1.54 -16.69 -14.37
CA PRO A 87 1.76 -16.73 -12.93
C PRO A 87 0.99 -15.63 -12.21
N TYR A 88 0.51 -15.90 -10.99
CA TYR A 88 -0.01 -14.83 -10.14
C TYR A 88 1.10 -13.82 -9.77
N PRO A 89 0.78 -12.50 -9.66
CA PRO A 89 1.74 -11.48 -9.27
C PRO A 89 2.45 -11.84 -7.96
N GLY A 90 3.79 -11.69 -7.93
CA GLY A 90 4.63 -12.03 -6.77
C GLY A 90 4.95 -13.52 -6.59
N MET A 91 4.26 -14.43 -7.29
CA MET A 91 4.43 -15.87 -7.06
C MET A 91 5.79 -16.39 -7.50
N LEU A 92 6.31 -15.90 -8.63
CA LEU A 92 7.63 -16.30 -9.12
C LEU A 92 8.75 -15.91 -8.14
N GLN A 93 8.67 -14.72 -7.55
CA GLN A 93 9.60 -14.28 -6.51
C GLN A 93 9.47 -15.16 -5.27
N ALA A 94 8.24 -15.45 -4.83
CA ALA A 94 7.98 -16.26 -3.64
C ALA A 94 8.57 -17.67 -3.76
N VAL A 95 8.29 -18.41 -4.84
CA VAL A 95 8.80 -19.79 -4.99
C VAL A 95 10.32 -19.85 -5.15
N ARG A 96 10.95 -18.81 -5.72
CA ARG A 96 12.42 -18.69 -5.76
C ARG A 96 13.00 -18.48 -4.36
N ARG A 97 12.40 -17.58 -3.58
CA ARG A 97 12.80 -17.31 -2.20
C ARG A 97 12.70 -18.57 -1.33
N LEU A 98 11.63 -19.34 -1.47
CA LEU A 98 11.48 -20.64 -0.79
C LEU A 98 12.62 -21.61 -1.14
N LYS A 99 12.95 -21.73 -2.43
CA LYS A 99 14.04 -22.59 -2.89
C LYS A 99 15.40 -22.13 -2.35
N GLU A 100 15.67 -20.83 -2.35
CA GLU A 100 16.89 -20.24 -1.78
C GLU A 100 17.01 -20.48 -0.27
N ALA A 101 15.88 -20.44 0.45
CA ALA A 101 15.80 -20.77 1.87
C ALA A 101 15.89 -22.28 2.16
N GLY A 102 16.06 -23.13 1.13
CA GLY A 102 16.21 -24.58 1.27
C GLY A 102 14.89 -25.33 1.49
N VAL A 103 13.74 -24.70 1.23
CA VAL A 103 12.43 -25.37 1.31
C VAL A 103 12.26 -26.29 0.10
N SER A 104 11.87 -27.54 0.36
CA SER A 104 11.59 -28.52 -0.68
C SER A 104 10.16 -28.34 -1.20
N ILE A 105 10.03 -27.89 -2.45
CA ILE A 105 8.75 -27.53 -3.07
C ILE A 105 8.35 -28.53 -4.18
N ALA A 106 7.06 -28.83 -4.27
CA ALA A 106 6.50 -29.68 -5.32
C ALA A 106 5.12 -29.20 -5.77
N VAL A 107 4.63 -29.74 -6.90
CA VAL A 107 3.29 -29.45 -7.44
C VAL A 107 2.44 -30.71 -7.47
N LEU A 108 1.18 -30.62 -7.00
CA LEU A 108 0.17 -31.66 -7.12
C LEU A 108 -1.09 -31.11 -7.79
N SER A 109 -1.39 -31.55 -9.01
CA SER A 109 -2.53 -31.06 -9.82
C SER A 109 -3.44 -32.20 -10.29
N ASN A 110 -4.71 -31.89 -10.53
CA ASN A 110 -5.65 -32.79 -11.22
C ASN A 110 -5.53 -32.73 -12.75
N LYS A 111 -4.65 -31.88 -13.28
CA LYS A 111 -4.28 -31.88 -14.70
C LYS A 111 -3.54 -33.18 -15.03
N ALA A 112 -3.72 -33.73 -16.23
CA ALA A 112 -3.07 -34.98 -16.63
C ALA A 112 -1.54 -34.92 -16.42
N ASP A 113 -0.95 -36.01 -15.92
CA ASP A 113 0.47 -36.07 -15.53
C ASP A 113 1.42 -35.66 -16.66
N GLU A 114 1.15 -36.14 -17.88
CA GLU A 114 1.93 -35.80 -19.08
C GLU A 114 1.89 -34.30 -19.46
N MET A 115 0.87 -33.57 -18.99
CA MET A 115 0.72 -32.13 -19.25
C MET A 115 1.23 -31.26 -18.10
N ALA A 116 1.12 -31.72 -16.85
CA ALA A 116 1.42 -30.92 -15.68
C ALA A 116 2.90 -30.49 -15.64
N GLY A 117 3.82 -31.43 -15.84
CA GLY A 117 5.27 -31.16 -15.83
C GLY A 117 5.70 -30.10 -16.85
N PRO A 118 5.41 -30.26 -18.15
CA PRO A 118 5.76 -29.29 -19.18
C PRO A 118 5.19 -27.89 -18.94
N VAL A 119 3.96 -27.79 -18.41
CA VAL A 119 3.35 -26.49 -18.07
C VAL A 119 4.11 -25.81 -16.94
N VAL A 120 4.38 -26.53 -15.84
CA VAL A 120 5.14 -25.98 -14.71
C VAL A 120 6.53 -25.53 -15.15
N GLU A 121 7.25 -26.33 -15.92
CA GLU A 121 8.59 -25.98 -16.39
C GLU A 121 8.58 -24.76 -17.33
N GLY A 122 7.52 -24.58 -18.13
CA GLY A 122 7.36 -23.43 -19.02
C GLY A 122 7.25 -22.09 -18.27
N TYR A 123 6.57 -22.06 -17.12
CA TYR A 123 6.35 -20.84 -16.33
C TYR A 123 7.32 -20.69 -15.14
N TYR A 124 7.84 -21.80 -14.63
CA TYR A 124 8.71 -21.88 -13.46
C TYR A 124 9.95 -22.74 -13.74
N PRO A 125 10.80 -22.33 -14.70
CA PRO A 125 11.89 -23.16 -15.18
C PRO A 125 12.87 -23.49 -14.07
N GLN A 126 13.15 -24.79 -13.89
CA GLN A 126 14.07 -25.35 -12.89
C GLN A 126 13.70 -25.04 -11.43
N ILE A 127 12.46 -24.63 -11.14
CA ILE A 127 12.04 -24.28 -9.77
C ILE A 127 11.49 -25.50 -9.03
N PHE A 128 10.62 -26.29 -9.67
CA PHE A 128 9.94 -27.43 -9.05
C PHE A 128 10.58 -28.76 -9.46
N PRO A 129 11.33 -29.44 -8.56
CA PRO A 129 11.97 -30.71 -8.89
C PRO A 129 10.96 -31.86 -9.08
N LEU A 130 9.78 -31.74 -8.47
CA LEU A 130 8.74 -32.76 -8.49
C LEU A 130 7.40 -32.12 -8.87
N VAL A 131 6.79 -32.65 -9.92
CA VAL A 131 5.45 -32.31 -10.36
C VAL A 131 4.68 -33.62 -10.51
N GLN A 132 3.49 -33.69 -9.94
CA GLN A 132 2.58 -34.83 -10.03
C GLN A 132 1.24 -34.35 -10.57
N GLY A 133 0.85 -34.83 -11.74
CA GLY A 133 -0.51 -34.69 -12.24
C GLY A 133 -1.38 -35.92 -11.96
N ALA A 134 -2.57 -35.94 -12.53
CA ALA A 134 -3.50 -37.06 -12.47
C ALA A 134 -3.01 -38.26 -13.29
N LEU A 135 -3.12 -39.45 -12.71
CA LEU A 135 -2.74 -40.73 -13.33
C LEU A 135 -3.98 -41.58 -13.62
N THR A 136 -4.01 -42.23 -14.78
CA THR A 136 -5.10 -43.13 -15.16
C THR A 136 -5.25 -44.27 -14.14
N GLY A 137 -6.49 -44.51 -13.68
CA GLY A 137 -6.79 -45.58 -12.73
C GLY A 137 -6.43 -45.26 -11.26
N ILE A 138 -5.99 -44.03 -10.97
CA ILE A 138 -5.74 -43.56 -9.60
C ILE A 138 -6.72 -42.42 -9.29
N PRO A 139 -7.37 -42.42 -8.11
CA PRO A 139 -8.22 -41.31 -7.69
C PRO A 139 -7.46 -39.96 -7.70
N THR A 140 -8.14 -38.92 -8.18
CA THR A 140 -7.64 -37.53 -8.19
C THR A 140 -7.95 -36.83 -6.86
N LYS A 141 -7.37 -35.65 -6.64
CA LYS A 141 -7.74 -34.77 -5.51
C LYS A 141 -9.28 -34.59 -5.47
N PRO A 142 -9.93 -34.72 -4.30
CA PRO A 142 -9.35 -34.61 -2.95
C PRO A 142 -8.83 -35.92 -2.31
N ASP A 143 -8.75 -37.02 -3.06
CA ASP A 143 -8.17 -38.26 -2.56
C ASP A 143 -6.64 -38.09 -2.30
N PRO A 144 -6.12 -38.53 -1.14
CA PRO A 144 -4.74 -38.29 -0.75
C PRO A 144 -3.73 -39.28 -1.36
N THR A 145 -4.17 -40.24 -2.20
CA THR A 145 -3.30 -41.29 -2.74
C THR A 145 -2.08 -40.72 -3.48
N LEU A 146 -2.29 -39.74 -4.38
CA LEU A 146 -1.18 -39.11 -5.11
C LEU A 146 -0.38 -38.14 -4.24
N LEU A 147 -1.01 -37.51 -3.24
CA LEU A 147 -0.33 -36.71 -2.24
C LEU A 147 0.69 -37.55 -1.46
N HIS A 148 0.29 -38.70 -0.94
CA HIS A 148 1.20 -39.57 -0.17
C HIS A 148 2.38 -40.06 -1.00
N ARG A 149 2.16 -40.43 -2.27
CA ARG A 149 3.25 -40.81 -3.18
C ARG A 149 4.22 -39.66 -3.45
N LEU A 150 3.71 -38.44 -3.60
CA LEU A 150 4.53 -37.25 -3.80
C LEU A 150 5.37 -36.97 -2.55
N MET A 151 4.77 -37.03 -1.36
CA MET A 151 5.47 -36.85 -0.08
C MET A 151 6.57 -37.89 0.14
N GLU A 152 6.33 -39.16 -0.20
CA GLU A 152 7.33 -40.22 -0.12
C GLU A 152 8.55 -39.89 -0.99
N ARG A 153 8.33 -39.42 -2.23
CA ARG A 153 9.39 -38.97 -3.15
C ARG A 153 10.13 -37.73 -2.66
N MET A 154 9.44 -36.84 -1.94
CA MET A 154 10.03 -35.65 -1.32
C MET A 154 10.83 -35.98 -0.04
N GLY A 155 10.60 -37.15 0.57
CA GLY A 155 11.07 -37.45 1.93
C GLY A 155 10.35 -36.65 3.03
N ALA A 156 9.12 -36.20 2.75
CA ALA A 156 8.35 -35.31 3.61
C ALA A 156 7.46 -36.09 4.61
N SER A 157 7.11 -35.46 5.75
CA SER A 157 6.16 -36.01 6.72
C SER A 157 4.92 -35.11 6.86
N GLN A 158 3.81 -35.68 7.34
CA GLN A 158 2.55 -34.94 7.47
C GLN A 158 2.70 -33.70 8.38
N GLU A 159 3.43 -33.85 9.49
CA GLU A 159 3.60 -32.81 10.51
C GLU A 159 4.42 -31.60 10.03
N ASN A 160 5.23 -31.76 8.97
CA ASN A 160 6.15 -30.73 8.48
C ASN A 160 5.91 -30.31 7.02
N THR A 161 4.77 -30.71 6.45
CA THR A 161 4.39 -30.38 5.08
C THR A 161 3.17 -29.46 5.05
N LEU A 162 3.30 -28.34 4.34
CA LEU A 162 2.19 -27.44 4.04
C LEU A 162 1.61 -27.76 2.66
N PHE A 163 0.28 -27.87 2.56
CA PHE A 163 -0.42 -27.92 1.28
C PHE A 163 -1.03 -26.56 0.97
N VAL A 164 -0.74 -25.98 -0.19
CA VAL A 164 -1.20 -24.65 -0.61
C VAL A 164 -2.12 -24.80 -1.81
N GLY A 165 -3.33 -24.24 -1.71
CA GLY A 165 -4.30 -24.28 -2.81
C GLY A 165 -5.40 -23.23 -2.69
N ASP A 166 -6.18 -23.01 -3.74
CA ASP A 166 -7.24 -21.99 -3.77
C ASP A 166 -8.65 -22.58 -3.74
N SER A 167 -8.80 -23.91 -3.78
CA SER A 167 -10.09 -24.56 -3.87
C SER A 167 -10.42 -25.45 -2.68
N ASN A 168 -11.71 -25.75 -2.52
CA ASN A 168 -12.19 -26.75 -1.58
C ASN A 168 -11.51 -28.12 -1.80
N VAL A 169 -11.21 -28.46 -3.07
CA VAL A 169 -10.53 -29.71 -3.42
C VAL A 169 -9.13 -29.77 -2.78
N ASP A 170 -8.42 -28.65 -2.74
CA ASP A 170 -7.07 -28.57 -2.19
C ASP A 170 -7.06 -28.66 -0.66
N ILE A 171 -7.97 -27.92 -0.02
CA ILE A 171 -8.15 -27.97 1.43
C ILE A 171 -8.52 -29.39 1.86
N GLN A 172 -9.47 -30.04 1.18
CA GLN A 172 -9.84 -31.42 1.49
C GLN A 172 -8.73 -32.43 1.18
N THR A 173 -7.90 -32.20 0.14
CA THR A 173 -6.72 -33.04 -0.13
C THR A 173 -5.77 -33.02 1.05
N ALA A 174 -5.48 -31.82 1.58
CA ALA A 174 -4.62 -31.64 2.74
C ALA A 174 -5.19 -32.34 3.98
N LYS A 175 -6.48 -32.12 4.28
CA LYS A 175 -7.15 -32.75 5.43
C LYS A 175 -7.18 -34.28 5.33
N ASN A 176 -7.52 -34.82 4.16
CA ASN A 176 -7.53 -36.27 3.93
C ASN A 176 -6.11 -36.87 4.04
N GLY A 177 -5.08 -36.09 3.71
CA GLY A 177 -3.68 -36.47 3.87
C GLY A 177 -3.11 -36.22 5.28
N GLY A 178 -3.86 -35.56 6.18
CA GLY A 178 -3.40 -35.19 7.52
C GLY A 178 -2.42 -34.02 7.56
N LEU A 179 -2.38 -33.16 6.53
CA LEU A 179 -1.47 -32.02 6.42
C LEU A 179 -2.12 -30.73 6.92
N THR A 180 -1.28 -29.77 7.29
CA THR A 180 -1.69 -28.37 7.39
C THR A 180 -2.03 -27.84 6.00
N SER A 181 -3.17 -27.14 5.91
CA SER A 181 -3.65 -26.48 4.69
C SER A 181 -3.51 -24.96 4.75
N CYS A 182 -3.12 -24.34 3.63
CA CYS A 182 -3.18 -22.90 3.43
C CYS A 182 -4.01 -22.57 2.19
N GLY A 183 -5.13 -21.88 2.40
CA GLY A 183 -5.99 -21.37 1.35
C GLY A 183 -5.48 -20.03 0.81
N VAL A 184 -5.35 -19.90 -0.51
CA VAL A 184 -4.93 -18.62 -1.13
C VAL A 184 -6.13 -17.82 -1.65
N LEU A 185 -6.15 -16.52 -1.40
CA LEU A 185 -7.32 -15.66 -1.66
C LEU A 185 -7.32 -14.99 -3.05
N TRP A 186 -6.24 -15.14 -3.81
CA TRP A 186 -6.15 -14.65 -5.19
C TRP A 186 -6.70 -15.64 -6.23
N GLY A 187 -7.01 -16.86 -5.81
CA GLY A 187 -7.52 -17.91 -6.69
C GLY A 187 -9.02 -17.86 -6.93
N PHE A 188 -9.64 -19.02 -7.16
CA PHE A 188 -11.00 -19.12 -7.68
C PHE A 188 -12.09 -19.20 -6.61
N ARG A 189 -11.74 -19.32 -5.31
CA ARG A 189 -12.71 -19.36 -4.21
C ARG A 189 -12.62 -18.13 -3.31
N SER A 190 -13.74 -17.83 -2.68
CA SER A 190 -13.81 -16.80 -1.66
C SER A 190 -13.20 -17.27 -0.34
N ARG A 191 -12.83 -16.29 0.51
CA ARG A 191 -12.45 -16.53 1.91
C ARG A 191 -13.46 -17.41 2.65
N GLN A 192 -14.75 -17.10 2.52
CA GLN A 192 -15.81 -17.80 3.22
C GLN A 192 -15.85 -19.29 2.86
N GLU A 193 -15.68 -19.62 1.57
CA GLU A 193 -15.63 -21.01 1.11
C GLU A 193 -14.42 -21.74 1.69
N LEU A 194 -13.23 -21.13 1.67
CA LEU A 194 -12.01 -21.76 2.19
C LEU A 194 -12.07 -21.97 3.72
N GLU A 195 -12.67 -21.03 4.46
CA GLU A 195 -12.89 -21.17 5.91
C GLU A 195 -13.89 -22.28 6.22
N GLN A 196 -14.96 -22.41 5.43
CA GLN A 196 -15.97 -23.47 5.60
C GLN A 196 -15.40 -24.87 5.35
N GLU A 197 -14.45 -24.99 4.43
CA GLU A 197 -13.74 -26.24 4.14
C GLU A 197 -12.65 -26.56 5.18
N GLY A 198 -12.41 -25.64 6.11
CA GLY A 198 -11.50 -25.85 7.25
C GLY A 198 -10.03 -25.56 6.95
N ALA A 199 -9.73 -24.59 6.07
CA ALA A 199 -8.37 -24.14 5.84
C ALA A 199 -7.70 -23.71 7.16
N ASP A 200 -6.49 -24.20 7.45
CA ASP A 200 -5.77 -23.90 8.71
C ASP A 200 -5.20 -22.48 8.69
N TYR A 201 -4.77 -22.04 7.50
CA TYR A 201 -4.26 -20.70 7.24
C TYR A 201 -4.87 -20.12 5.98
N LEU A 202 -4.87 -18.79 5.88
CA LEU A 202 -5.24 -18.07 4.66
C LEU A 202 -4.16 -17.07 4.29
N ALA A 203 -3.77 -17.07 3.03
CA ALA A 203 -2.82 -16.13 2.45
C ALA A 203 -3.54 -15.19 1.47
N SER A 204 -3.42 -13.89 1.71
CA SER A 204 -3.96 -12.86 0.83
C SER A 204 -2.96 -12.48 -0.27
N THR A 205 -1.67 -12.68 0.00
CA THR A 205 -0.57 -12.42 -0.93
C THR A 205 0.46 -13.58 -0.91
N PRO A 206 1.31 -13.70 -1.94
CA PRO A 206 2.43 -14.65 -1.92
C PRO A 206 3.42 -14.42 -0.76
N GLU A 207 3.51 -13.19 -0.25
CA GLU A 207 4.35 -12.84 0.90
C GLU A 207 3.80 -13.43 2.21
N ASP A 208 2.47 -13.51 2.35
CA ASP A 208 1.83 -14.20 3.49
C ASP A 208 2.24 -15.69 3.51
N LEU A 209 2.44 -16.32 2.33
CA LEU A 209 2.96 -17.68 2.25
C LEU A 209 4.41 -17.76 2.71
N LEU A 210 5.28 -16.84 2.29
CA LEU A 210 6.67 -16.79 2.76
C LEU A 210 6.73 -16.66 4.28
N THR A 211 5.92 -15.78 4.83
CA THR A 211 5.77 -15.57 6.28
C THR A 211 5.41 -16.88 6.99
N LEU A 212 4.38 -17.55 6.50
CA LEU A 212 3.89 -18.80 7.08
C LEU A 212 4.93 -19.93 6.97
N ILE A 213 5.57 -20.05 5.80
CA ILE A 213 6.48 -21.16 5.47
C ILE A 213 7.84 -20.98 6.14
N LEU A 214 8.43 -19.79 6.06
CA LEU A 214 9.77 -19.53 6.59
C LEU A 214 9.74 -19.13 8.06
N GLY A 215 8.58 -18.72 8.59
CA GLY A 215 8.49 -18.14 9.95
C GLY A 215 9.19 -16.79 10.06
N GLU A 216 9.59 -16.20 8.92
CA GLU A 216 9.96 -14.80 8.81
C GLU A 216 8.69 -14.01 9.14
N LYS A 217 8.71 -13.09 10.11
CA LYS A 217 7.64 -12.08 10.17
C LYS A 217 7.70 -11.38 8.82
N GLY A 218 6.62 -11.42 8.03
CA GLY A 218 6.49 -10.92 6.65
C GLY A 218 6.76 -9.44 6.45
N GLY A 219 7.91 -8.99 6.91
CA GLY A 219 8.44 -7.70 6.68
C GLY A 219 9.74 -7.85 5.93
N ARG A 220 9.83 -7.15 4.79
CA ARG A 220 11.11 -6.81 4.19
C ARG A 220 12.03 -6.33 5.31
N GLU A 221 13.23 -6.90 5.43
CA GLU A 221 14.23 -6.31 6.33
C GLU A 221 14.47 -4.87 5.88
N THR A 222 14.04 -3.92 6.69
CA THR A 222 14.18 -2.49 6.36
C THR A 222 15.63 -2.11 6.55
N ARG A 223 16.32 -1.77 5.45
CA ARG A 223 17.70 -1.31 5.51
C ARG A 223 17.75 0.11 6.05
N HIS A 224 18.67 0.37 6.97
CA HIS A 224 18.95 1.73 7.45
C HIS A 224 20.14 2.28 6.67
N LEU A 225 19.86 3.23 5.78
CA LEU A 225 20.81 3.82 4.84
C LEU A 225 21.24 5.21 5.32
N GLY A 226 22.47 5.59 5.02
CA GLY A 226 23.01 6.92 5.29
C GLY A 226 22.89 7.89 4.10
N PRO A 227 23.25 9.17 4.29
CA PRO A 227 23.35 10.16 3.22
C PRO A 227 24.29 9.77 2.06
N GLU A 228 25.23 8.85 2.29
CA GLU A 228 26.17 8.30 1.32
C GLU A 228 25.56 7.24 0.39
N ASP A 229 24.47 6.60 0.79
CA ASP A 229 23.86 5.44 0.10
C ASP A 229 22.81 5.84 -0.94
N VAL A 230 22.98 7.02 -1.54
CA VAL A 230 22.05 7.60 -2.53
C VAL A 230 21.75 6.64 -3.67
N GLU A 231 22.77 5.97 -4.20
CA GLU A 231 22.62 5.06 -5.34
C GLU A 231 21.87 3.78 -4.95
N GLU A 232 22.04 3.29 -3.72
CA GLU A 232 21.30 2.14 -3.23
C GLU A 232 19.81 2.48 -3.07
N ALA A 233 19.49 3.61 -2.45
CA ALA A 233 18.13 4.11 -2.36
C ALA A 233 17.50 4.31 -3.75
N ALA A 234 18.24 4.87 -4.70
CA ALA A 234 17.80 5.05 -6.07
C ALA A 234 17.56 3.70 -6.79
N ALA A 235 18.43 2.71 -6.58
CA ALA A 235 18.28 1.38 -7.17
C ALA A 235 17.01 0.67 -6.69
N ILE A 236 16.71 0.75 -5.38
CA ILE A 236 15.47 0.21 -4.80
C ILE A 236 14.24 0.85 -5.45
N LEU A 237 14.23 2.19 -5.60
CA LEU A 237 13.13 2.89 -6.26
C LEU A 237 12.96 2.45 -7.72
N ARG A 238 14.06 2.33 -8.48
CA ARG A 238 14.03 1.87 -9.88
C ARG A 238 13.54 0.43 -10.03
N SER A 239 13.78 -0.43 -9.04
CA SER A 239 13.30 -1.82 -9.03
C SER A 239 11.87 -1.99 -8.48
N GLY A 240 11.13 -0.89 -8.24
CA GLY A 240 9.75 -0.94 -7.74
C GLY A 240 9.61 -1.10 -6.22
N GLY A 241 10.70 -0.92 -5.47
CA GLY A 241 10.72 -0.96 -4.01
C GLY A 241 10.30 0.36 -3.36
N LEU A 242 10.19 0.33 -2.03
CA LEU A 242 9.77 1.43 -1.17
C LEU A 242 10.93 1.96 -0.33
N VAL A 243 11.11 3.28 -0.34
CA VAL A 243 12.17 3.95 0.43
C VAL A 243 11.62 5.10 1.27
N GLY A 244 11.93 5.10 2.56
CA GLY A 244 11.76 6.26 3.43
C GLY A 244 12.80 7.32 3.09
N ILE A 245 12.37 8.42 2.48
CA ILE A 245 13.25 9.50 2.03
C ILE A 245 13.12 10.73 2.94
N PRO A 246 14.23 11.36 3.37
CA PRO A 246 14.18 12.61 4.12
C PRO A 246 13.74 13.75 3.20
N THR A 247 13.03 14.76 3.71
CA THR A 247 12.79 16.03 3.02
C THR A 247 12.95 17.19 3.99
N GLU A 248 12.89 18.44 3.53
CA GLU A 248 12.90 19.60 4.44
C GLU A 248 11.61 19.69 5.27
N THR A 249 10.51 19.08 4.81
CA THR A 249 9.19 19.15 5.47
C THR A 249 8.98 18.03 6.48
N VAL A 250 8.89 16.81 5.98
CA VAL A 250 8.58 15.56 6.69
C VAL A 250 9.19 14.41 5.88
N TYR A 251 9.51 13.30 6.51
CA TYR A 251 9.93 12.09 5.81
C TYR A 251 8.81 11.57 4.90
N GLY A 252 9.18 11.20 3.68
CA GLY A 252 8.27 10.67 2.67
C GLY A 252 8.45 9.17 2.47
N LEU A 253 7.37 8.44 2.21
CA LEU A 253 7.43 7.06 1.73
C LEU A 253 7.44 7.05 0.20
N GLY A 254 8.63 6.94 -0.38
CA GLY A 254 8.85 7.01 -1.83
C GLY A 254 8.69 5.67 -2.54
N ALA A 255 8.09 5.71 -3.73
CA ALA A 255 8.16 4.68 -4.76
C ALA A 255 8.31 5.32 -6.15
N ASN A 256 8.67 4.53 -7.16
CA ASN A 256 8.64 4.99 -8.55
C ASN A 256 7.22 5.42 -8.94
N GLY A 257 7.02 6.71 -9.17
CA GLY A 257 5.71 7.29 -9.47
C GLY A 257 5.17 6.98 -10.86
N LEU A 258 5.96 6.34 -11.74
CA LEU A 258 5.52 5.87 -13.05
C LEU A 258 5.16 4.38 -13.06
N ASP A 259 5.45 3.66 -11.97
CA ASP A 259 5.16 2.25 -11.81
C ASP A 259 3.91 2.08 -10.94
N PRO A 260 2.77 1.65 -11.53
CA PRO A 260 1.53 1.51 -10.78
C PRO A 260 1.61 0.49 -9.64
N GLU A 261 2.39 -0.59 -9.79
CA GLU A 261 2.54 -1.62 -8.77
C GLU A 261 3.35 -1.08 -7.59
N ALA A 262 4.47 -0.40 -7.87
CA ALA A 262 5.28 0.24 -6.83
C ALA A 262 4.47 1.29 -6.04
N VAL A 263 3.63 2.06 -6.73
CA VAL A 263 2.73 3.03 -6.08
C VAL A 263 1.65 2.32 -5.25
N ALA A 264 1.10 1.18 -5.69
CA ALA A 264 0.15 0.39 -4.92
C ALA A 264 0.74 -0.04 -3.56
N HIS A 265 2.02 -0.46 -3.54
CA HIS A 265 2.73 -0.82 -2.31
C HIS A 265 2.78 0.34 -1.28
N ILE A 266 2.79 1.61 -1.70
CA ILE A 266 2.69 2.76 -0.77
C ILE A 266 1.38 2.71 0.02
N PHE A 267 0.26 2.41 -0.65
CA PHE A 267 -1.05 2.38 -0.02
C PHE A 267 -1.16 1.22 0.97
N GLU A 268 -0.64 0.05 0.59
CA GLU A 268 -0.55 -1.15 1.44
C GLU A 268 0.32 -0.90 2.67
N ALA A 269 1.56 -0.42 2.48
CA ALA A 269 2.49 -0.11 3.55
C ALA A 269 2.01 1.00 4.49
N LYS A 270 1.02 1.81 4.11
CA LYS A 270 0.43 2.82 5.00
C LYS A 270 -0.92 2.43 5.60
N GLY A 271 -1.58 1.42 5.05
CA GLY A 271 -3.01 1.18 5.28
C GLY A 271 -3.86 2.38 4.84
N ARG A 272 -3.52 2.98 3.69
CA ARG A 272 -4.14 4.22 3.19
C ARG A 272 -5.24 3.93 2.17
N PRO A 273 -6.39 4.63 2.20
CA PRO A 273 -7.38 4.58 1.11
C PRO A 273 -6.81 4.99 -0.25
N GLN A 274 -7.17 4.26 -1.31
CA GLN A 274 -6.72 4.51 -2.68
C GLN A 274 -7.31 5.78 -3.32
N ASP A 275 -8.32 6.40 -2.70
CA ASP A 275 -9.03 7.59 -3.21
C ASP A 275 -8.31 8.92 -2.91
N ASN A 276 -7.08 8.87 -2.41
CA ASN A 276 -6.34 10.03 -1.95
C ASN A 276 -5.04 10.20 -2.77
N PRO A 277 -4.91 11.28 -3.57
CA PRO A 277 -3.80 11.44 -4.50
C PRO A 277 -2.44 11.50 -3.79
N LEU A 278 -1.38 11.29 -4.57
CA LEU A 278 0.02 11.40 -4.16
C LEU A 278 0.68 12.63 -4.81
N ILE A 279 1.82 13.02 -4.25
CA ILE A 279 2.66 14.10 -4.78
C ILE A 279 3.88 13.45 -5.44
N LEU A 280 4.13 13.81 -6.70
CA LEU A 280 5.35 13.46 -7.40
C LEU A 280 6.47 14.44 -7.03
N HIS A 281 7.58 13.88 -6.57
CA HIS A 281 8.80 14.60 -6.26
C HIS A 281 9.73 14.54 -7.46
N ILE A 282 10.26 15.70 -7.86
CA ILE A 282 11.15 15.87 -9.02
C ILE A 282 12.41 16.64 -8.60
N PRO A 283 13.56 16.42 -9.25
CA PRO A 283 14.82 17.04 -8.84
C PRO A 283 14.98 18.51 -9.24
N SER A 284 14.21 18.99 -10.22
CA SER A 284 14.22 20.39 -10.70
C SER A 284 12.93 20.73 -11.45
N ALA A 285 12.68 22.03 -11.67
CA ALA A 285 11.50 22.53 -12.39
C ALA A 285 11.46 22.07 -13.87
N ASP A 286 12.61 21.82 -14.51
CA ASP A 286 12.68 21.39 -15.91
C ASP A 286 12.07 20.00 -16.15
N HIS A 287 11.76 19.25 -15.08
CA HIS A 287 11.03 17.99 -15.16
C HIS A 287 9.51 18.18 -15.30
N LEU A 288 8.96 19.38 -15.08
CA LEU A 288 7.51 19.61 -15.12
C LEU A 288 6.91 19.22 -16.47
N GLU A 289 7.54 19.60 -17.57
CA GLU A 289 7.06 19.32 -18.92
C GLU A 289 7.04 17.81 -19.24
N ARG A 290 7.75 16.97 -18.50
CA ARG A 290 7.71 15.52 -18.68
C ARG A 290 6.40 14.91 -18.17
N TYR A 291 5.81 15.51 -17.14
CA TYR A 291 4.68 14.92 -16.39
C TYR A 291 3.41 15.78 -16.40
N CYS A 292 3.51 17.05 -16.79
CA CYS A 292 2.40 18.00 -16.80
C CYS A 292 2.11 18.55 -18.21
N ALA A 293 0.86 18.89 -18.44
CA ALA A 293 0.35 19.54 -19.66
C ALA A 293 -0.17 20.94 -19.31
N ASP A 294 -0.26 21.83 -20.31
CA ASP A 294 -0.86 23.17 -20.18
C ASP A 294 -0.34 23.97 -18.96
N ILE A 295 0.97 23.92 -18.71
CA ILE A 295 1.59 24.50 -17.51
C ILE A 295 1.51 26.04 -17.58
N PRO A 296 0.83 26.71 -16.62
CA PRO A 296 0.71 28.17 -16.64
C PRO A 296 2.02 28.86 -16.26
N GLN A 297 2.22 30.10 -16.72
CA GLN A 297 3.41 30.90 -16.39
C GLN A 297 3.59 31.07 -14.87
N SER A 298 2.49 31.18 -14.12
CA SER A 298 2.48 31.26 -12.66
C SER A 298 3.16 30.07 -11.97
N ALA A 299 3.15 28.88 -12.58
CA ALA A 299 3.86 27.72 -12.05
C ALA A 299 5.38 27.90 -12.12
N PHE A 300 5.89 28.47 -13.21
CA PHE A 300 7.32 28.78 -13.35
C PHE A 300 7.73 29.95 -12.45
N ASP A 301 6.86 30.94 -12.27
CA ASP A 301 7.10 32.06 -11.38
C ASP A 301 7.23 31.59 -9.92
N LEU A 302 6.32 30.71 -9.48
CA LEU A 302 6.40 30.05 -8.18
C LEU A 302 7.61 29.13 -8.06
N ALA A 303 7.95 28.36 -9.10
CA ALA A 303 9.13 27.51 -9.07
C ALA A 303 10.41 28.35 -8.88
N ARG A 304 10.55 29.50 -9.54
CA ARG A 304 11.70 30.39 -9.34
C ARG A 304 11.77 30.99 -7.93
N ALA A 305 10.61 31.26 -7.32
CA ALA A 305 10.54 31.89 -6.00
C ALA A 305 10.65 30.89 -4.83
N CYS A 306 10.12 29.68 -5.01
CA CYS A 306 9.87 28.74 -3.90
C CYS A 306 10.46 27.35 -4.12
N TRP A 307 11.01 27.03 -5.30
CA TRP A 307 11.70 25.75 -5.55
C TRP A 307 13.21 25.91 -5.72
N PRO A 308 14.01 24.93 -5.26
CA PRO A 308 13.61 23.80 -4.42
C PRO A 308 13.08 24.25 -3.03
N GLY A 309 12.02 23.63 -2.53
CA GLY A 309 11.41 24.02 -1.25
C GLY A 309 10.02 23.45 -0.98
N PRO A 310 9.38 23.89 0.14
CA PRO A 310 8.18 23.28 0.70
C PRO A 310 6.89 23.73 0.00
N LEU A 311 6.92 23.83 -1.33
CA LEU A 311 5.77 24.15 -2.18
C LEU A 311 5.39 22.95 -3.05
N THR A 312 4.10 22.68 -3.15
CA THR A 312 3.51 21.72 -4.07
C THR A 312 2.50 22.44 -4.96
N MET A 313 2.60 22.22 -6.26
CA MET A 313 1.69 22.80 -7.26
C MET A 313 0.79 21.71 -7.82
N ILE A 314 -0.53 21.90 -7.78
CA ILE A 314 -1.47 21.06 -8.53
C ILE A 314 -1.54 21.59 -9.96
N LEU A 315 -1.23 20.70 -10.91
CA LEU A 315 -1.15 20.98 -12.34
C LEU A 315 -1.90 19.91 -13.13
N LYS A 316 -2.25 20.19 -14.38
CA LYS A 316 -2.84 19.19 -15.28
C LYS A 316 -1.78 18.14 -15.65
N ARG A 317 -2.12 16.86 -15.48
CA ARG A 317 -1.18 15.75 -15.73
C ARG A 317 -1.07 15.40 -17.22
N ARG A 318 0.03 14.77 -17.60
CA ARG A 318 0.15 14.01 -18.87
C ARG A 318 -0.29 12.56 -18.68
N PRO A 319 -0.67 11.85 -19.76
CA PRO A 319 -1.08 10.44 -19.68
C PRO A 319 -0.04 9.47 -19.12
N ILE A 320 1.25 9.85 -19.13
CA ILE A 320 2.34 9.05 -18.54
C ILE A 320 2.22 8.92 -17.02
N VAL A 321 1.52 9.84 -16.35
CA VAL A 321 1.28 9.77 -14.90
C VAL A 321 0.14 8.78 -14.63
N PRO A 322 0.37 7.66 -13.93
CA PRO A 322 -0.65 6.65 -13.67
C PRO A 322 -1.83 7.17 -12.84
N ASP A 323 -3.03 6.62 -13.06
CA ASP A 323 -4.23 6.99 -12.31
C ASP A 323 -4.12 6.71 -10.80
N VAL A 324 -3.34 5.69 -10.42
CA VAL A 324 -3.09 5.35 -9.01
C VAL A 324 -2.35 6.47 -8.25
N VAL A 325 -1.59 7.32 -8.96
CA VAL A 325 -0.95 8.51 -8.37
C VAL A 325 -1.97 9.62 -8.14
N THR A 326 -2.92 9.80 -9.06
CA THR A 326 -3.84 10.94 -9.06
C THR A 326 -5.22 10.61 -8.51
N ALA A 327 -5.43 9.38 -8.03
CA ALA A 327 -6.74 8.84 -7.67
C ALA A 327 -7.79 9.03 -8.80
N GLY A 328 -7.33 8.85 -10.06
CA GLY A 328 -8.14 9.02 -11.27
C GLY A 328 -8.46 10.46 -11.67
N MET A 329 -7.86 11.47 -11.02
CA MET A 329 -8.02 12.87 -11.42
C MET A 329 -7.15 13.24 -12.62
N ASP A 330 -7.55 14.29 -13.35
CA ASP A 330 -6.78 14.87 -14.46
C ASP A 330 -5.61 15.77 -13.99
N THR A 331 -5.43 15.90 -12.68
CA THR A 331 -4.42 16.74 -12.06
C THR A 331 -3.44 15.93 -11.23
N VAL A 332 -2.21 16.43 -11.10
CA VAL A 332 -1.13 15.84 -10.32
C VAL A 332 -0.46 16.90 -9.45
N GLY A 333 -0.11 16.53 -8.22
CA GLY A 333 0.70 17.37 -7.35
C GLY A 333 2.18 17.21 -7.65
N MET A 334 2.86 18.30 -7.97
CA MET A 334 4.30 18.31 -8.25
C MET A 334 5.05 19.05 -7.15
N ARG A 335 6.22 18.54 -6.75
CA ARG A 335 7.11 19.18 -5.76
C ARG A 335 8.58 19.00 -6.11
N CYS A 336 9.38 20.04 -5.91
CA CYS A 336 10.83 19.98 -5.92
C CYS A 336 11.36 20.18 -4.49
N PRO A 337 11.67 19.13 -3.71
CA PRO A 337 12.13 19.26 -2.33
C PRO A 337 13.53 19.89 -2.25
N SER A 338 13.83 20.62 -1.17
CA SER A 338 15.12 21.30 -0.98
C SER A 338 16.17 20.50 -0.21
N HIS A 339 15.79 19.35 0.35
CA HIS A 339 16.72 18.51 1.08
C HIS A 339 17.81 17.91 0.17
N PRO A 340 19.11 18.10 0.48
CA PRO A 340 20.21 17.66 -0.40
C PRO A 340 20.19 16.16 -0.72
N VAL A 341 20.04 15.30 0.31
CA VAL A 341 19.96 13.83 0.12
C VAL A 341 18.76 13.44 -0.72
N CYS A 342 17.58 14.00 -0.46
CA CYS A 342 16.38 13.77 -1.28
C CYS A 342 16.62 14.10 -2.75
N ARG A 343 17.19 15.27 -3.03
CA ARG A 343 17.47 15.69 -4.42
C ARG A 343 18.48 14.76 -5.09
N ALA A 344 19.51 14.32 -4.36
CA ALA A 344 20.48 13.37 -4.89
C ALA A 344 19.82 12.02 -5.24
N ILE A 345 18.92 11.50 -4.39
CA ILE A 345 18.13 10.29 -4.66
C ILE A 345 17.25 10.49 -5.89
N LEU A 346 16.52 11.61 -5.99
CA LEU A 346 15.65 11.92 -7.13
C LEU A 346 16.42 12.03 -8.45
N GLN A 347 17.66 12.54 -8.40
CA GLN A 347 18.55 12.62 -9.56
C GLN A 347 19.03 11.23 -9.98
N ALA A 348 19.54 10.43 -9.02
CA ALA A 348 20.05 9.10 -9.28
C ALA A 348 18.94 8.10 -9.70
N ALA A 349 17.73 8.25 -9.19
CA ALA A 349 16.60 7.38 -9.54
C ALA A 349 16.11 7.58 -10.99
N GLU A 350 16.34 8.76 -11.58
CA GLU A 350 15.92 9.14 -12.94
C GLU A 350 14.40 9.00 -13.24
N VAL A 351 13.58 8.81 -12.21
CA VAL A 351 12.11 8.71 -12.26
C VAL A 351 11.49 9.69 -11.25
N PRO A 352 10.25 10.19 -11.46
CA PRO A 352 9.57 10.98 -10.44
C PRO A 352 9.18 10.05 -9.29
N VAL A 353 9.42 10.47 -8.05
CA VAL A 353 9.10 9.64 -6.88
C VAL A 353 7.76 10.07 -6.31
N ALA A 354 6.78 9.17 -6.33
CA ALA A 354 5.53 9.37 -5.61
C ALA A 354 5.81 9.20 -4.11
N ALA A 355 5.60 10.25 -3.31
CA ALA A 355 5.89 10.17 -1.87
C ALA A 355 4.90 10.96 -1.02
N PRO A 356 3.94 10.30 -0.35
CA PRO A 356 3.25 10.90 0.79
C PRO A 356 4.12 10.88 2.04
N SER A 357 3.66 11.49 3.14
CA SER A 357 4.33 11.35 4.44
C SER A 357 4.48 9.88 4.83
N GLY A 358 5.58 9.53 5.49
CA GLY A 358 5.94 8.13 5.77
C GLY A 358 5.37 7.51 7.04
N ASN A 359 4.21 7.96 7.51
CA ASN A 359 3.55 7.43 8.71
C ASN A 359 2.44 6.41 8.40
N THR A 360 2.06 5.60 9.39
CA THR A 360 0.81 4.83 9.30
C THR A 360 -0.38 5.79 9.18
N SER A 361 -1.35 5.48 8.31
CA SER A 361 -2.47 6.38 8.00
C SER A 361 -3.18 6.86 9.28
N GLY A 362 -3.35 8.18 9.41
CA GLY A 362 -3.98 8.84 10.58
C GLY A 362 -3.00 9.33 11.66
N ARG A 363 -1.84 8.69 11.82
CA ARG A 363 -0.82 9.10 12.80
C ARG A 363 -0.14 10.44 12.44
N PRO A 364 0.53 11.12 13.39
CA PRO A 364 1.37 12.28 13.10
C PRO A 364 2.43 11.99 12.01
N SER A 365 2.77 12.97 11.19
CA SER A 365 3.78 12.79 10.14
C SER A 365 5.18 12.58 10.75
N PRO A 366 6.08 11.83 10.08
CA PRO A 366 7.43 11.60 10.60
C PRO A 366 8.35 12.76 10.21
N THR A 367 9.08 13.28 11.19
CA THR A 367 10.05 14.39 11.05
C THR A 367 11.51 13.93 11.20
N THR A 368 11.71 12.67 11.58
CA THR A 368 13.02 12.03 11.77
C THR A 368 12.99 10.60 11.21
N ALA A 369 14.16 10.01 10.95
CA ALA A 369 14.26 8.60 10.57
C ALA A 369 13.69 7.67 11.66
N ALA A 370 13.85 8.02 12.94
CA ALA A 370 13.26 7.26 14.05
C ALA A 370 11.72 7.23 13.98
N HIS A 371 11.08 8.37 13.69
CA HIS A 371 9.62 8.42 13.47
C HIS A 371 9.18 7.61 12.26
N MET A 372 10.01 7.57 11.20
CA MET A 372 9.76 6.73 10.02
C MET A 372 9.83 5.24 10.39
N ALA A 373 10.90 4.83 11.09
CA ALA A 373 11.10 3.44 11.53
C ALA A 373 9.97 2.97 12.45
N GLU A 374 9.52 3.81 13.39
CA GLU A 374 8.40 3.47 14.27
C GLU A 374 7.13 3.00 13.52
N ASP A 375 6.89 3.54 12.31
CA ASP A 375 5.71 3.23 11.52
C ASP A 375 5.95 2.26 10.35
N MET A 376 7.19 2.18 9.85
CA MET A 376 7.51 1.55 8.57
C MET A 376 8.57 0.45 8.65
N GLU A 377 9.20 0.25 9.81
CA GLU A 377 10.13 -0.87 10.01
C GLU A 377 9.44 -2.21 9.68
N GLY A 378 10.09 -3.04 8.86
CA GLY A 378 9.52 -4.29 8.41
C GLY A 378 8.39 -4.13 7.39
N ARG A 379 8.18 -2.95 6.80
CA ARG A 379 7.11 -2.74 5.78
C ARG A 379 7.64 -2.19 4.47
N ILE A 380 8.88 -1.69 4.48
CA ILE A 380 9.52 -1.00 3.36
C ILE A 380 10.96 -1.50 3.23
N ASP A 381 11.55 -1.33 2.05
CA ASP A 381 12.87 -1.88 1.73
C ASP A 381 14.00 -1.11 2.41
N ALA A 382 13.87 0.21 2.55
CA ALA A 382 14.90 1.03 3.19
C ALA A 382 14.37 2.32 3.82
N ILE A 383 15.10 2.85 4.80
CA ILE A 383 14.96 4.20 5.35
C ILE A 383 16.30 4.90 5.22
N VAL A 384 16.31 6.07 4.58
CA VAL A 384 17.51 6.92 4.48
C VAL A 384 17.48 7.94 5.61
N ASP A 385 18.43 7.85 6.54
CA ASP A 385 18.57 8.85 7.60
C ASP A 385 19.28 10.10 7.08
N GLY A 386 18.49 11.15 6.80
CA GLY A 386 18.98 12.47 6.42
C GLY A 386 19.04 13.46 7.59
N GLY A 387 18.81 13.01 8.82
CA GLY A 387 18.64 13.87 9.98
C GLY A 387 17.21 14.45 10.11
N PRO A 388 16.99 15.34 11.09
CA PRO A 388 15.68 15.92 11.35
C PRO A 388 15.24 16.93 10.27
N CYS A 389 13.94 16.97 10.00
CA CYS A 389 13.35 17.92 9.04
C CYS A 389 13.47 19.36 9.54
N SER A 390 13.87 20.29 8.67
CA SER A 390 14.10 21.69 9.04
C SER A 390 12.83 22.55 9.14
N VAL A 391 11.73 22.14 8.48
CA VAL A 391 10.42 22.83 8.51
C VAL A 391 9.46 22.15 9.49
N GLY A 392 9.36 20.81 9.46
CA GLY A 392 8.56 20.00 10.39
C GLY A 392 7.06 19.94 10.14
N VAL A 393 6.53 20.73 9.20
CA VAL A 393 5.17 20.58 8.66
C VAL A 393 5.23 20.32 7.16
N GLU A 394 4.22 19.67 6.60
CA GLU A 394 4.18 19.32 5.18
C GLU A 394 4.19 20.56 4.26
N SER A 395 4.45 20.32 2.98
CA SER A 395 4.44 21.35 1.94
C SER A 395 3.10 22.08 1.85
N THR A 396 3.18 23.36 1.52
CA THR A 396 2.04 24.17 1.09
C THR A 396 1.56 23.65 -0.25
N ILE A 397 0.25 23.47 -0.43
CA ILE A 397 -0.35 23.01 -1.68
C ILE A 397 -1.19 24.12 -2.28
N VAL A 398 -0.83 24.56 -3.49
CA VAL A 398 -1.58 25.53 -4.28
C VAL A 398 -2.09 24.89 -5.58
N ASP A 399 -3.35 25.12 -5.89
CA ASP A 399 -3.97 24.73 -7.15
C ASP A 399 -3.84 25.84 -8.18
N LEU A 400 -3.17 25.52 -9.29
CA LEU A 400 -2.94 26.44 -10.41
C LEU A 400 -3.82 26.11 -11.63
N THR A 401 -4.75 25.16 -11.49
CA THR A 401 -5.73 24.82 -12.53
C THR A 401 -6.96 25.73 -12.52
N GLU A 402 -7.08 26.58 -11.50
CA GLU A 402 -8.14 27.57 -11.35
C GLU A 402 -7.58 29.00 -11.35
N THR A 403 -8.45 29.97 -11.66
CA THR A 403 -8.14 31.40 -11.54
C THR A 403 -9.27 32.10 -10.77
N PRO A 404 -8.98 32.75 -9.63
CA PRO A 404 -7.66 32.86 -8.98
C PRO A 404 -7.12 31.51 -8.46
N PRO A 405 -5.78 31.36 -8.29
CA PRO A 405 -5.18 30.19 -7.65
C PRO A 405 -5.75 29.92 -6.27
N ARG A 406 -5.75 28.66 -5.84
CA ARG A 406 -6.37 28.24 -4.57
C ARG A 406 -5.40 27.52 -3.64
N LEU A 407 -5.23 28.02 -2.42
CA LEU A 407 -4.53 27.33 -1.34
C LEU A 407 -5.37 26.15 -0.84
N LEU A 408 -4.93 24.93 -1.13
CA LEU A 408 -5.58 23.68 -0.69
C LEU A 408 -5.06 23.18 0.66
N ARG A 409 -3.80 23.48 0.98
CA ARG A 409 -3.19 23.10 2.26
C ARG A 409 -2.13 24.10 2.70
N PRO A 410 -2.24 24.73 3.89
CA PRO A 410 -1.17 25.54 4.45
C PRO A 410 -0.01 24.66 4.91
N GLY A 411 1.22 25.15 4.72
CA GLY A 411 2.45 24.41 5.00
C GLY A 411 3.65 25.36 5.15
N GLY A 412 4.84 24.91 4.73
CA GLY A 412 6.10 25.65 4.89
C GLY A 412 6.22 26.96 4.11
N ILE A 413 5.41 27.19 3.08
CA ILE A 413 5.26 28.49 2.40
C ILE A 413 3.97 29.16 2.88
N THR A 414 4.06 30.39 3.36
CA THR A 414 2.90 31.11 3.91
C THR A 414 1.99 31.64 2.82
N LEU A 415 0.74 31.97 3.17
CA LEU A 415 -0.21 32.58 2.23
C LEU A 415 0.34 33.92 1.70
N GLU A 416 0.93 34.73 2.57
CA GLU A 416 1.50 36.03 2.21
C GLU A 416 2.66 35.88 1.21
N GLN A 417 3.47 34.82 1.36
CA GLN A 417 4.53 34.48 0.39
C GLN A 417 3.94 34.08 -0.96
N LEU A 418 2.87 33.27 -0.98
CA LEU A 418 2.17 32.94 -2.22
C LEU A 418 1.59 34.20 -2.89
N GLU A 419 0.94 35.07 -2.13
CA GLU A 419 0.32 36.29 -2.64
C GLU A 419 1.35 37.28 -3.19
N SER A 420 2.56 37.32 -2.61
CA SER A 420 3.65 38.15 -3.12
C SER A 420 4.10 37.79 -4.54
N VAL A 421 3.85 36.54 -4.97
CA VAL A 421 4.19 36.03 -6.30
C VAL A 421 2.97 36.02 -7.22
N LEU A 422 1.82 35.56 -6.72
CA LEU A 422 0.62 35.29 -7.52
C LEU A 422 -0.40 36.43 -7.52
N GLY A 423 -0.27 37.42 -6.64
CA GLY A 423 -1.35 38.34 -6.31
C GLY A 423 -2.42 37.64 -5.46
N ARG A 424 -3.70 37.75 -5.84
CA ARG A 424 -4.80 37.18 -5.05
C ARG A 424 -4.77 35.64 -5.07
N VAL A 425 -4.78 35.02 -3.89
CA VAL A 425 -4.91 33.57 -3.71
C VAL A 425 -6.13 33.28 -2.84
N GLU A 426 -7.03 32.41 -3.30
CA GLU A 426 -8.19 31.99 -2.53
C GLU A 426 -7.83 30.87 -1.55
N VAL A 427 -8.39 30.90 -0.34
CA VAL A 427 -8.21 29.82 0.63
C VAL A 427 -9.37 28.83 0.49
N ASP A 428 -9.05 27.54 0.29
CA ASP A 428 -10.06 26.50 0.24
C ASP A 428 -10.77 26.35 1.59
N GLN A 429 -12.09 26.11 1.56
CA GLN A 429 -12.86 25.95 2.80
C GLN A 429 -12.37 24.76 3.63
N ALA A 430 -11.87 23.69 3.02
CA ALA A 430 -11.31 22.53 3.72
C ALA A 430 -10.06 22.85 4.56
N VAL A 431 -9.50 24.06 4.43
CA VAL A 431 -8.45 24.55 5.32
C VAL A 431 -8.99 24.89 6.70
N THR A 432 -10.24 25.37 6.79
CA THR A 432 -10.86 25.87 8.02
C THR A 432 -12.01 25.00 8.54
N ARG A 433 -12.52 24.04 7.75
CA ARG A 433 -13.58 23.10 8.16
C ARG A 433 -13.26 21.65 7.82
N LEU A 434 -13.91 20.73 8.53
CA LEU A 434 -14.00 19.32 8.13
C LEU A 434 -14.73 19.21 6.79
N MET A 435 -14.20 18.38 5.88
CA MET A 435 -14.89 17.99 4.67
C MET A 435 -16.13 17.15 4.99
N SER A 436 -17.19 17.32 4.22
CA SER A 436 -18.44 16.56 4.39
C SER A 436 -18.34 15.17 3.77
N ALA A 437 -19.16 14.23 4.25
CA ALA A 437 -19.26 12.89 3.66
C ALA A 437 -19.66 12.98 2.18
N GLY A 438 -18.76 12.56 1.28
CA GLY A 438 -18.97 12.57 -0.18
C GLY A 438 -18.13 13.59 -0.96
N GLU A 439 -17.50 14.58 -0.30
CA GLU A 439 -16.55 15.48 -0.96
C GLU A 439 -15.24 14.73 -1.30
N LYS A 440 -14.74 14.87 -2.55
CA LYS A 440 -13.49 14.22 -3.00
C LYS A 440 -12.27 15.11 -2.69
N PRO A 441 -11.18 14.57 -2.12
CA PRO A 441 -10.00 15.35 -1.82
C PRO A 441 -9.20 15.63 -3.10
N ARG A 442 -8.91 16.91 -3.36
CA ARG A 442 -8.05 17.33 -4.48
C ARG A 442 -6.56 17.19 -4.18
N ALA A 443 -6.23 17.13 -2.90
CA ALA A 443 -4.86 17.07 -2.41
C ALA A 443 -4.75 16.25 -1.11
N PRO A 444 -3.55 15.75 -0.77
CA PRO A 444 -3.33 15.01 0.47
C PRO A 444 -3.66 15.83 1.73
N GLY A 445 -4.33 15.19 2.68
CA GLY A 445 -4.58 15.73 4.01
C GLY A 445 -5.85 16.56 4.17
N MET A 446 -6.82 16.47 3.25
CA MET A 446 -8.08 17.24 3.31
C MET A 446 -9.26 16.50 3.98
N LYS A 447 -9.38 15.16 3.82
CA LYS A 447 -10.64 14.42 4.09
C LYS A 447 -10.78 13.76 5.47
N TYR A 448 -9.69 13.26 6.07
CA TYR A 448 -9.77 12.40 7.26
C TYR A 448 -9.29 13.09 8.54
N ARG A 449 -9.62 12.51 9.71
CA ARG A 449 -8.88 12.80 10.95
C ARG A 449 -7.42 12.43 10.69
N HIS A 450 -6.56 13.43 10.70
CA HIS A 450 -5.15 13.32 10.38
C HIS A 450 -4.34 13.89 11.54
N TYR A 451 -3.14 13.33 11.75
CA TYR A 451 -2.18 13.76 12.76
C TYR A 451 -2.61 13.51 14.21
N ALA A 452 -3.56 12.61 14.42
CA ALA A 452 -4.11 12.37 15.74
C ALA A 452 -3.23 11.36 16.50
N PRO A 453 -2.74 11.71 17.71
CA PRO A 453 -2.22 10.71 18.63
C PRO A 453 -3.37 9.82 19.15
N LYS A 454 -3.02 8.76 19.89
CA LYS A 454 -3.98 7.84 20.51
C LYS A 454 -4.93 8.57 21.46
N ALA A 455 -4.39 9.47 22.29
CA ALA A 455 -5.17 10.25 23.23
C ALA A 455 -5.96 11.37 22.53
N PRO A 456 -7.19 11.69 22.98
CA PRO A 456 -7.96 12.80 22.43
C PRO A 456 -7.26 14.13 22.69
N VAL A 457 -7.25 15.01 21.69
CA VAL A 457 -6.63 16.35 21.75
C VAL A 457 -7.72 17.42 21.82
N THR A 458 -7.57 18.36 22.74
CA THR A 458 -8.34 19.62 22.81
C THR A 458 -7.42 20.78 22.49
N VAL A 459 -7.78 21.58 21.48
CA VAL A 459 -7.04 22.79 21.13
C VAL A 459 -7.62 23.99 21.86
N VAL A 460 -6.77 24.80 22.49
CA VAL A 460 -7.16 26.07 23.12
C VAL A 460 -6.53 27.23 22.35
N ALA A 461 -7.37 28.00 21.68
CA ALA A 461 -6.97 29.10 20.80
C ALA A 461 -7.28 30.46 21.44
N GLY A 462 -6.34 31.40 21.34
CA GLY A 462 -6.44 32.73 21.95
C GLY A 462 -5.06 33.30 22.29
N PRO A 463 -4.99 34.41 23.03
CA PRO A 463 -3.72 34.96 23.52
C PRO A 463 -2.94 33.91 24.35
N PRO A 464 -1.60 33.79 24.21
CA PRO A 464 -0.83 32.73 24.86
C PRO A 464 -1.08 32.62 26.36
N GLU A 465 -1.09 33.73 27.09
CA GLU A 465 -1.33 33.77 28.54
C GLU A 465 -2.74 33.27 28.89
N ARG A 466 -3.75 33.68 28.11
CA ARG A 466 -5.15 33.26 28.32
C ARG A 466 -5.35 31.78 28.06
N THR A 467 -4.71 31.25 27.02
CA THR A 467 -4.76 29.82 26.72
C THR A 467 -4.11 29.00 27.83
N ALA A 468 -2.96 29.46 28.37
CA ALA A 468 -2.30 28.81 29.51
C ALA A 468 -3.19 28.83 30.77
N GLU A 469 -3.74 29.99 31.14
CA GLU A 469 -4.66 30.12 32.28
C GLU A 469 -5.90 29.22 32.15
N HIS A 470 -6.43 29.06 30.94
CA HIS A 470 -7.59 28.21 30.68
C HIS A 470 -7.25 26.72 30.81
N ILE A 471 -6.12 26.30 30.21
CA ILE A 471 -5.63 24.93 30.32
C ILE A 471 -5.37 24.61 31.80
N ALA A 472 -4.63 25.44 32.52
CA ALA A 472 -4.32 25.25 33.94
C ALA A 472 -5.57 25.02 34.81
N ARG A 473 -6.68 25.72 34.52
CA ARG A 473 -7.97 25.56 35.22
C ARG A 473 -8.77 24.32 34.82
N SER A 474 -8.48 23.76 33.65
CA SER A 474 -9.23 22.64 33.06
C SER A 474 -8.52 21.30 33.20
N LEU A 475 -7.26 21.30 33.63
CA LEU A 475 -6.44 20.10 33.78
C LEU A 475 -6.89 19.20 34.93
N THR A 476 -6.71 17.90 34.70
CA THR A 476 -6.72 16.88 35.75
C THR A 476 -5.33 16.26 35.89
N PRO A 477 -4.89 15.85 37.11
CA PRO A 477 -3.59 15.21 37.28
C PRO A 477 -3.43 13.99 36.34
N GLY A 478 -2.30 13.94 35.63
CA GLY A 478 -2.03 12.90 34.63
C GLY A 478 -2.45 13.25 33.19
N ASP A 479 -3.09 14.39 32.94
CA ASP A 479 -3.32 14.89 31.59
C ASP A 479 -2.01 15.25 30.88
N GLY A 480 -2.05 15.23 29.53
CA GLY A 480 -0.98 15.71 28.67
C GLY A 480 -1.18 17.18 28.29
N VAL A 481 -0.09 17.94 28.14
CA VAL A 481 -0.10 19.33 27.69
C VAL A 481 0.94 19.57 26.59
N ILE A 482 0.51 20.11 25.45
CA ILE A 482 1.39 20.74 24.45
C ILE A 482 1.35 22.24 24.65
N CYS A 483 2.46 22.85 25.04
CA CYS A 483 2.52 24.27 25.38
C CYS A 483 3.70 25.00 24.74
N PHE A 484 3.62 26.33 24.73
CA PHE A 484 4.78 27.16 24.48
C PHE A 484 5.74 27.10 25.68
N ASP A 485 7.02 27.32 25.41
CA ASP A 485 8.10 27.15 26.39
C ASP A 485 7.89 27.96 27.67
N GLU A 486 7.37 29.19 27.51
CA GLU A 486 7.14 30.15 28.59
C GLU A 486 6.15 29.65 29.65
N PHE A 487 5.17 28.83 29.25
CA PHE A 487 4.06 28.39 30.11
C PHE A 487 4.24 26.99 30.69
N ALA A 488 5.33 26.28 30.35
CA ALA A 488 5.55 24.91 30.83
C ALA A 488 5.53 24.78 32.37
N GLY A 489 5.91 25.84 33.10
CA GLY A 489 5.87 25.85 34.56
C GLY A 489 4.47 25.90 35.18
N GLU A 490 3.43 26.21 34.38
CA GLU A 490 2.06 26.41 34.86
C GLU A 490 1.24 25.10 34.98
N PHE A 491 1.81 23.97 34.57
CA PHE A 491 1.10 22.68 34.47
C PHE A 491 1.71 21.60 35.39
N PRO A 492 1.77 21.80 36.72
CA PRO A 492 2.37 20.83 37.63
C PRO A 492 1.59 19.50 37.63
N GLY A 493 2.31 18.38 37.69
CA GLY A 493 1.70 17.04 37.74
C GLY A 493 1.11 16.54 36.41
N CYS A 494 1.35 17.27 35.31
CA CYS A 494 0.98 16.88 33.95
C CYS A 494 2.20 16.42 33.17
N GLN A 495 1.97 15.65 32.10
CA GLN A 495 3.03 15.34 31.14
C GLN A 495 3.11 16.47 30.11
N ILE A 496 4.26 17.11 29.99
CA ILE A 496 4.41 18.32 29.19
C ILE A 496 5.28 18.04 27.96
N GLN A 497 4.80 18.47 26.79
CA GLN A 497 5.57 18.56 25.56
C GLN A 497 5.65 20.02 25.14
N ARG A 498 6.87 20.51 24.98
CA ARG A 498 7.13 21.88 24.55
C ARG A 498 7.22 21.93 23.04
N MET A 499 6.49 22.86 22.42
CA MET A 499 6.60 23.10 20.98
C MET A 499 7.56 24.25 20.63
N GLY A 500 8.07 25.00 21.60
CA GLY A 500 8.94 26.16 21.38
C GLY A 500 8.33 27.46 21.88
N PRO A 501 9.07 28.58 21.78
CA PRO A 501 8.63 29.89 22.28
C PRO A 501 7.34 30.36 21.60
N ALA A 502 6.47 31.06 22.31
CA ALA A 502 5.19 31.56 21.77
C ALA A 502 5.38 32.46 20.52
N GLY A 503 6.49 33.21 20.49
CA GLY A 503 6.85 34.08 19.37
C GLY A 503 7.59 33.41 18.20
N ASP A 504 8.01 32.15 18.33
CA ASP A 504 8.77 31.45 17.29
C ASP A 504 7.95 30.33 16.63
N LYS A 505 7.16 30.72 15.63
CA LYS A 505 6.34 29.79 14.82
C LYS A 505 7.19 28.79 14.03
N SER A 506 8.45 29.10 13.74
CA SER A 506 9.33 28.16 13.03
C SER A 506 9.75 27.03 13.95
N ALA A 507 10.07 27.33 15.22
CA ALA A 507 10.29 26.30 16.25
C ALA A 507 9.04 25.45 16.48
N GLN A 508 7.88 26.10 16.61
CA GLN A 508 6.60 25.41 16.78
C GLN A 508 6.30 24.43 15.63
N ALA A 509 6.53 24.84 14.38
CA ALA A 509 6.36 23.97 13.21
C ALA A 509 7.30 22.76 13.22
N ARG A 510 8.55 22.93 13.69
CA ARG A 510 9.52 21.83 13.81
C ARG A 510 9.11 20.79 14.85
N HIS A 511 8.56 21.23 15.98
CA HIS A 511 8.34 20.35 17.14
C HIS A 511 6.91 19.82 17.25
N ILE A 512 5.94 20.32 16.49
CA ILE A 512 4.53 19.97 16.69
C ILE A 512 4.24 18.47 16.51
N PHE A 513 4.83 17.82 15.51
CA PHE A 513 4.64 16.38 15.33
C PHE A 513 5.42 15.56 16.36
N ASP A 514 6.60 16.00 16.77
CA ASP A 514 7.39 15.37 17.84
C ASP A 514 6.59 15.39 19.14
N ALA A 515 5.99 16.53 19.49
CA ALA A 515 5.14 16.69 20.66
C ALA A 515 3.91 15.78 20.62
N LEU A 516 3.24 15.67 19.46
CA LEU A 516 2.09 14.78 19.28
C LEU A 516 2.50 13.30 19.40
N ARG A 517 3.62 12.90 18.77
CA ARG A 517 4.14 11.53 18.82
C ARG A 517 4.60 11.13 20.22
N ALA A 518 5.22 12.04 20.96
CA ALA A 518 5.69 11.75 22.31
C ALA A 518 4.58 11.21 23.22
N PHE A 519 3.34 11.70 23.06
CA PHE A 519 2.18 11.20 23.82
C PHE A 519 1.67 9.81 23.39
N ASP A 520 2.04 9.29 22.20
CA ASP A 520 1.70 7.91 21.81
C ASP A 520 2.45 6.86 22.64
N HIS A 521 3.50 7.28 23.35
CA HIS A 521 4.33 6.49 24.26
C HIS A 521 3.97 6.70 25.73
N THR A 522 2.85 7.35 26.02
CA THR A 522 2.40 7.62 27.38
C THR A 522 0.94 7.22 27.57
N GLU A 523 0.49 7.16 28.82
CA GLU A 523 -0.88 6.75 29.19
C GLU A 523 -1.79 7.94 29.52
N VAL A 524 -1.52 9.11 28.94
CA VAL A 524 -2.33 10.31 29.21
C VAL A 524 -3.77 10.10 28.72
N PRO A 525 -4.80 10.43 29.52
CA PRO A 525 -6.19 10.19 29.15
C PRO A 525 -6.70 11.21 28.12
N ARG A 526 -6.09 12.40 28.06
CA ARG A 526 -6.36 13.48 27.10
C ARG A 526 -5.16 14.42 26.99
N ILE A 527 -5.10 15.19 25.91
CA ILE A 527 -4.06 16.19 25.64
C ILE A 527 -4.71 17.56 25.46
N TRP A 528 -4.18 18.57 26.14
CA TRP A 528 -4.52 19.98 25.92
C TRP A 528 -3.40 20.66 25.14
N ALA A 529 -3.72 21.34 24.04
CA ALA A 529 -2.72 22.00 23.20
C ALA A 529 -2.98 23.51 23.11
N GLN A 530 -1.99 24.32 23.48
CA GLN A 530 -1.98 25.73 23.08
C GLN A 530 -1.85 25.81 21.56
N CYS A 531 -2.46 26.83 20.95
CA CYS A 531 -2.41 27.04 19.51
C CYS A 531 -1.93 28.45 19.16
N PRO A 532 -0.97 28.60 18.23
CA PRO A 532 -0.56 29.92 17.76
C PRO A 532 -1.65 30.61 16.96
N ASP A 533 -1.54 31.93 16.82
CA ASP A 533 -2.41 32.71 15.95
C ASP A 533 -2.22 32.30 14.47
N PRO A 534 -3.27 32.38 13.63
CA PRO A 534 -3.27 31.82 12.28
C PRO A 534 -2.56 32.71 11.23
N SER A 535 -1.56 33.52 11.61
CA SER A 535 -0.75 34.29 10.65
C SER A 535 0.58 33.60 10.30
N GLY A 536 1.03 33.75 9.05
CA GLY A 536 2.26 33.12 8.55
C GLY A 536 2.24 31.60 8.71
N LEU A 537 3.32 31.02 9.25
CA LEU A 537 3.41 29.58 9.56
C LEU A 537 2.40 29.11 10.62
N GLY A 538 1.85 30.03 11.42
CA GLY A 538 0.84 29.73 12.43
C GLY A 538 -0.42 29.11 11.82
N LEU A 539 -0.77 29.49 10.58
CA LEU A 539 -1.88 28.88 9.84
C LEU A 539 -1.64 27.38 9.59
N ALA A 540 -0.41 26.98 9.29
CA ALA A 540 -0.07 25.57 9.07
C ALA A 540 -0.17 24.78 10.38
N ILE A 541 0.40 25.29 11.47
CA ILE A 541 0.37 24.66 12.81
C ILE A 541 -1.06 24.51 13.30
N ASN A 542 -1.85 25.60 13.23
CA ASN A 542 -3.27 25.61 13.59
C ASN A 542 -4.04 24.55 12.78
N ASN A 543 -3.81 24.46 11.47
CA ASN A 543 -4.44 23.44 10.64
C ASN A 543 -4.09 22.01 11.08
N ARG A 544 -2.85 21.74 11.52
CA ARG A 544 -2.45 20.40 12.01
C ARG A 544 -3.08 20.08 13.36
N LEU A 545 -3.03 21.02 14.30
CA LEU A 545 -3.64 20.88 15.62
C LEU A 545 -5.15 20.65 15.55
N ASN A 546 -5.86 21.44 14.75
CA ASN A 546 -7.31 21.30 14.59
C ASN A 546 -7.69 19.93 14.02
N LYS A 547 -6.90 19.42 13.05
CA LYS A 547 -7.12 18.09 12.48
C LYS A 547 -6.82 16.97 13.47
N ALA A 548 -5.75 17.10 14.27
CA ALA A 548 -5.42 16.15 15.33
C ALA A 548 -6.54 16.07 16.39
N ALA A 549 -7.10 17.23 16.75
CA ALA A 549 -8.20 17.40 17.69
C ALA A 549 -9.58 17.01 17.14
N GLY A 550 -9.70 16.65 15.86
CA GLY A 550 -11.00 16.43 15.23
C GLY A 550 -11.91 17.67 15.36
N PHE A 551 -11.31 18.87 15.35
CA PHE A 551 -11.96 20.16 15.50
C PHE A 551 -12.61 20.41 16.88
N HIS A 552 -12.15 19.71 17.92
CA HIS A 552 -12.47 20.08 19.30
C HIS A 552 -11.61 21.28 19.76
N ILE A 553 -12.14 22.48 19.54
CA ILE A 553 -11.45 23.76 19.75
C ILE A 553 -12.21 24.58 20.80
N VAL A 554 -11.46 25.13 21.76
CA VAL A 554 -11.94 26.10 22.74
C VAL A 554 -11.31 27.46 22.45
N GLU A 555 -12.13 28.47 22.18
CA GLU A 555 -11.67 29.84 21.99
C GLU A 555 -11.71 30.63 23.30
N VAL A 556 -10.60 31.27 23.65
CA VAL A 556 -10.47 32.15 24.81
C VAL A 556 -10.07 33.55 24.36
N LYS A 557 -10.66 34.57 24.99
CA LYS A 557 -10.48 35.99 24.63
C LYS A 557 -9.69 36.74 25.68
#